data_AF-A0AAW3T1N0-F1
#
_entry.id   AF-A0AAW3T1N0-F1
#
_cell.length_a   1.000
_cell.length_b   1.000
_cell.length_c   1.000
_cell.angle_alpha   90.00
_cell.angle_beta   90.00
_cell.angle_gamma   90.00
#
_symmetry.space_group_name_H-M   'P 1'
#
loop_
_entity.id
_entity.type
_entity.pdbx_description
1 polymer ?
#
loop_
_entity_poly.entity_id
_entity_poly.type
_entity_poly.pdbx_seq_one_letter_code
_entity_poly.pdbx_strand_id
1 'polypeptide(L)'
;MTDVNDTGFAQRLRDLRRQKGLSQSELGKLADLHYTHIGRFERGTSRPGGDTLKRLADALDVTGDYLLEGATDEAAKARFEDRELLRQFQEVEQLPDEDKEVIKKLLDAFLTKKQLQALAK
;
A
#
# COMPACT_ATOMS: atom_id res chain seq x y z
N MET A 1 26.21 18.22 -5.75
CA MET A 1 25.73 16.83 -5.75
C MET A 1 24.48 16.82 -4.88
N THR A 2 23.34 17.19 -5.45
CA THR A 2 22.09 17.40 -4.72
C THR A 2 21.15 16.36 -5.29
N ASP A 3 20.93 15.30 -4.52
CA ASP A 3 20.12 14.16 -4.96
C ASP A 3 18.71 14.60 -5.34
N VAL A 4 18.30 14.14 -6.50
CA VAL A 4 17.06 14.46 -7.19
C VAL A 4 15.92 13.68 -6.54
N ASN A 5 14.92 14.39 -6.04
CA ASN A 5 13.54 13.93 -5.83
C ASN A 5 13.30 12.73 -4.89
N ASP A 6 13.55 12.93 -3.60
CA ASP A 6 12.92 12.14 -2.53
C ASP A 6 11.57 12.74 -2.08
N THR A 7 10.73 13.12 -3.04
CA THR A 7 9.40 13.69 -2.77
C THR A 7 8.38 12.61 -2.38
N GLY A 8 8.60 11.34 -2.74
CA GLY A 8 7.63 10.26 -2.56
C GLY A 8 7.29 9.95 -1.10
N PHE A 9 8.28 9.57 -0.28
CA PHE A 9 8.08 9.25 1.13
C PHE A 9 7.61 10.47 1.92
N ALA A 10 8.29 11.60 1.76
CA ALA A 10 8.01 12.82 2.51
C ALA A 10 6.58 13.33 2.26
N GLN A 11 6.13 13.27 1.00
CA GLN A 11 4.77 13.64 0.62
C GLN A 11 3.74 12.62 1.12
N ARG A 12 3.99 11.30 0.95
CA ARG A 12 3.10 10.24 1.47
C ARG A 12 2.88 10.33 2.97
N LEU A 13 3.96 10.50 3.74
CA LEU A 13 3.90 10.66 5.19
C LEU A 13 2.99 11.85 5.57
N ARG A 14 3.18 12.98 4.90
CA ARG A 14 2.37 14.19 5.11
C ARG A 14 0.90 13.98 4.76
N ASP A 15 0.63 13.30 3.65
CA ASP A 15 -0.72 13.10 3.15
C ASP A 15 -1.49 12.11 4.01
N LEU A 16 -0.91 10.97 4.38
CA LEU A 16 -1.51 10.01 5.31
C LEU A 16 -1.82 10.66 6.66
N ARG A 17 -0.88 11.45 7.19
CA ARG A 17 -1.10 12.20 8.44
C ARG A 17 -2.32 13.13 8.32
N ARG A 18 -2.41 13.89 7.22
CA ARG A 18 -3.51 14.82 6.97
C ARG A 18 -4.84 14.11 6.74
N GLN A 19 -4.85 12.99 6.03
CA GLN A 19 -6.04 12.14 5.84
C GLN A 19 -6.59 11.64 7.17
N LYS A 20 -5.72 11.33 8.14
CA LYS A 20 -6.12 10.98 9.51
C LYS A 20 -6.45 12.18 10.40
N GLY A 21 -6.39 13.41 9.88
CA GLY A 21 -6.67 14.63 10.66
C GLY A 21 -5.63 14.92 11.75
N LEU A 22 -4.44 14.33 11.68
CA LEU A 22 -3.43 14.46 12.73
C LEU A 22 -2.52 15.67 12.50
N SER A 23 -2.16 16.38 13.57
CA SER A 23 -1.02 17.30 13.61
C SER A 23 0.30 16.54 13.66
N GLN A 24 1.42 17.22 13.37
CA GLN A 24 2.76 16.62 13.51
C GLN A 24 3.06 16.20 14.95
N SER A 25 2.50 16.90 15.94
CA SER A 25 2.63 16.56 17.35
C SER A 25 1.87 15.29 17.70
N GLU A 26 0.65 15.12 17.17
CA GLU A 26 -0.16 13.93 17.40
C GLU A 26 0.45 12.70 16.73
N LEU A 27 0.91 12.80 15.47
CA LEU A 27 1.62 11.70 14.83
C LEU A 27 2.92 11.37 15.58
N GLY A 28 3.64 12.39 16.06
CA GLY A 28 4.82 12.19 16.89
C GLY A 28 4.49 11.36 18.14
N LYS A 29 3.43 11.73 18.88
CA LYS A 29 2.98 10.96 20.06
C LYS A 29 2.63 9.52 19.72
N LEU A 30 1.91 9.29 18.61
CA LEU A 30 1.50 7.95 18.19
C LEU A 30 2.70 7.06 17.79
N ALA A 31 3.72 7.65 17.17
CA ALA A 31 4.92 6.94 16.73
C ALA A 31 6.05 6.92 17.77
N ASP A 32 5.82 7.46 18.98
CA ASP A 32 6.84 7.66 20.01
C ASP A 32 8.05 8.47 19.51
N LEU A 33 7.76 9.62 18.88
CA LEU A 33 8.71 10.53 18.27
C LEU A 33 8.41 11.98 18.67
N HIS A 34 9.46 12.77 18.84
CA HIS A 34 9.29 14.21 18.97
C HIS A 34 8.83 14.82 17.63
N TYR A 35 7.89 15.78 17.67
CA TYR A 35 7.26 16.37 16.47
C TYR A 35 8.26 16.94 15.45
N THR A 36 9.44 17.36 15.90
CA THR A 36 10.52 17.86 15.04
C THR A 36 11.04 16.79 14.07
N HIS A 37 11.03 15.51 14.44
CA HIS A 37 11.38 14.41 13.55
C HIS A 37 10.35 14.28 12.43
N ILE A 38 9.06 14.31 12.75
CA ILE A 38 7.97 14.29 11.77
C ILE A 38 8.15 15.44 10.77
N GLY A 39 8.40 16.66 11.27
CA GLY A 39 8.64 17.81 10.40
C GLY A 39 9.86 17.66 9.49
N ARG A 40 10.95 17.04 9.97
CA ARG A 40 12.14 16.79 9.14
C ARG A 40 11.89 15.73 8.07
N PHE A 41 11.14 14.68 8.40
CA PHE A 41 10.73 13.63 7.47
C PHE A 41 9.81 14.19 6.39
N GLU A 42 8.79 14.96 6.76
CA GLU A 42 7.86 15.55 5.79
C GLU A 42 8.50 16.61 4.90
N ARG A 43 9.60 17.22 5.31
CA ARG A 43 10.39 18.14 4.45
C ARG A 43 11.44 17.42 3.60
N GLY A 44 11.61 16.11 3.77
CA GLY A 44 12.67 15.34 3.10
C GLY A 44 14.08 15.69 3.58
N THR A 45 14.23 16.39 4.72
CA THR A 45 15.55 16.76 5.27
C THR A 45 16.22 15.65 6.07
N SER A 46 15.49 14.56 6.35
CA SER A 46 16.01 13.33 6.95
C SER A 46 15.10 12.16 6.60
N ARG A 47 15.60 10.92 6.76
CA ARG A 47 14.82 9.69 6.64
C ARG A 47 14.73 8.95 7.98
N PRO A 48 13.63 8.22 8.25
CA PRO A 48 13.56 7.34 9.40
C PRO A 48 14.44 6.11 9.19
N GLY A 49 15.02 5.57 10.27
CA GLY A 49 15.55 4.20 10.27
C GLY A 49 14.43 3.17 10.31
N GLY A 50 14.77 1.88 10.19
CA GLY A 50 13.77 0.79 10.09
C GLY A 50 12.77 0.74 11.25
N ASP A 51 13.23 0.86 12.50
CA ASP A 51 12.35 0.87 13.67
C ASP A 51 11.39 2.09 13.67
N THR A 52 11.93 3.27 13.37
CA THR A 52 11.14 4.51 13.27
C THR A 52 10.11 4.42 12.15
N LEU A 53 10.49 3.85 11.01
CA LEU A 53 9.58 3.63 9.89
C LEU A 53 8.44 2.70 10.29
N LYS A 54 8.73 1.60 10.98
CA LYS A 54 7.72 0.67 11.47
C LYS A 54 6.72 1.38 12.38
N ARG A 55 7.20 2.16 13.36
CA ARG A 55 6.33 2.94 14.27
C ARG A 55 5.48 3.98 13.53
N LEU A 56 6.02 4.63 12.52
CA LEU A 56 5.26 5.56 11.67
C LEU A 56 4.19 4.83 10.86
N ALA A 57 4.51 3.67 10.30
CA ALA A 57 3.58 2.84 9.54
C ALA A 57 2.43 2.32 10.42
N ASP A 58 2.74 1.83 11.62
CA ASP A 58 1.77 1.39 12.62
C ASP A 58 0.83 2.55 13.03
N ALA A 59 1.37 3.74 13.33
CA ALA A 59 0.59 4.92 13.67
C ALA A 59 -0.34 5.38 12.53
N LEU A 60 0.09 5.16 11.29
CA LEU A 60 -0.66 5.52 10.08
C LEU A 60 -1.52 4.38 9.53
N ASP A 61 -1.53 3.20 10.15
CA ASP A 61 -2.28 2.01 9.71
C ASP A 61 -1.98 1.63 8.24
N VAL A 62 -0.69 1.61 7.89
CA VAL A 62 -0.16 1.21 6.58
C VAL A 62 1.07 0.32 6.76
N THR A 63 1.56 -0.28 5.68
CA THR A 63 2.84 -1.00 5.71
C THR A 63 4.03 -0.06 5.57
N GLY A 64 5.19 -0.48 6.10
CA GLY A 64 6.45 0.26 5.92
C GLY A 64 6.83 0.43 4.44
N ASP A 65 6.59 -0.60 3.63
CA ASP A 65 6.89 -0.60 2.19
C ASP A 65 6.00 0.40 1.43
N TYR A 66 4.70 0.47 1.77
CA TYR A 66 3.80 1.47 1.20
C TYR A 66 4.26 2.88 1.58
N LEU A 67 4.63 3.09 2.84
CA LEU A 67 5.09 4.39 3.30
C LEU A 67 6.39 4.81 2.60
N LEU A 68 7.37 3.90 2.46
CA LEU A 68 8.67 4.14 1.82
C LEU A 68 8.58 4.30 0.32
N GLU A 69 8.07 3.31 -0.39
CA GLU A 69 8.19 3.18 -1.84
C GLU A 69 6.90 3.63 -2.54
N GLY A 70 5.78 3.67 -1.81
CA GLY A 70 4.47 3.92 -2.41
C GLY A 70 4.09 2.83 -3.38
N ALA A 71 4.56 1.60 -3.12
CA ALA A 71 4.16 0.41 -3.86
C ALA A 71 2.66 0.50 -4.08
N THR A 72 2.33 0.60 -5.36
CA THR A 72 1.04 1.01 -5.86
C THR A 72 -0.05 0.19 -5.21
N ASP A 73 -1.19 0.83 -5.05
CA ASP A 73 -2.52 0.31 -4.76
C ASP A 73 -2.85 -1.15 -5.14
N GLU A 74 -2.06 -1.88 -5.93
CA GLU A 74 -2.26 -3.30 -6.20
C GLU A 74 -2.13 -4.16 -4.92
N ALA A 75 -1.20 -3.83 -4.02
CA ALA A 75 -1.07 -4.55 -2.74
C ALA A 75 -2.03 -4.04 -1.65
N ALA A 76 -2.49 -2.78 -1.73
CA ALA A 76 -3.35 -2.14 -0.72
C ALA A 76 -4.85 -2.09 -1.10
N LYS A 77 -5.21 -2.05 -2.39
CA LYS A 77 -6.61 -2.27 -2.88
C LYS A 77 -7.05 -3.73 -2.74
N ALA A 78 -6.14 -4.63 -2.37
CA ALA A 78 -6.45 -5.94 -1.83
C ALA A 78 -7.16 -5.88 -0.46
N ARG A 79 -7.79 -4.76 -0.08
CA ARG A 79 -9.01 -4.82 0.70
C ARG A 79 -10.09 -5.45 -0.20
N PHE A 80 -9.97 -6.74 -0.44
CA PHE A 80 -10.97 -7.54 -1.13
C PHE A 80 -12.27 -7.37 -0.33
N GLU A 81 -13.18 -6.55 -0.83
CA GLU A 81 -14.54 -6.43 -0.28
C GLU A 81 -15.22 -7.81 -0.31
N ASP A 82 -14.85 -8.62 -1.29
CA ASP A 82 -15.22 -10.03 -1.40
C ASP A 82 -14.20 -10.93 -0.69
N ARG A 83 -14.49 -11.18 0.60
CA ARG A 83 -13.71 -12.10 1.45
C ARG A 83 -13.70 -13.54 0.94
N GLU A 84 -14.76 -13.97 0.26
CA GLU A 84 -14.84 -15.33 -0.29
C GLU A 84 -13.91 -15.48 -1.48
N LEU A 85 -13.89 -14.50 -2.39
CA LEU A 85 -13.00 -14.53 -3.54
C LEU A 85 -11.52 -14.57 -3.10
N LEU A 86 -11.16 -13.81 -2.07
CA LEU A 86 -9.81 -13.86 -1.50
C LEU A 86 -9.45 -15.24 -0.95
N ARG A 87 -10.37 -15.86 -0.18
CA ARG A 87 -10.16 -17.21 0.35
C ARG A 87 -9.98 -18.22 -0.78
N GLN A 88 -10.78 -18.12 -1.84
CA GLN A 88 -10.66 -18.98 -3.01
C GLN A 88 -9.28 -18.84 -3.68
N PHE A 89 -8.76 -17.62 -3.84
CA PHE A 89 -7.40 -17.43 -4.38
C PHE A 89 -6.32 -18.09 -3.50
N GLN A 90 -6.42 -17.96 -2.18
CA GLN A 90 -5.48 -18.61 -1.25
C GLN A 90 -5.54 -20.14 -1.34
N GLU A 91 -6.72 -20.72 -1.52
CA GLU A 91 -6.88 -22.16 -1.73
C GLU A 91 -6.29 -22.63 -3.05
N VAL A 92 -6.49 -21.84 -4.12
CA VAL A 92 -5.91 -22.13 -5.44
C VAL A 92 -4.39 -22.14 -5.42
N GLU A 93 -3.75 -21.29 -4.62
CA GLU A 93 -2.28 -21.30 -4.48
C GLU A 93 -1.72 -22.63 -3.96
N GLN A 94 -2.51 -23.40 -3.19
CA GLN A 94 -2.09 -24.68 -2.63
C GLN A 94 -2.36 -25.87 -3.57
N LEU A 95 -2.99 -25.65 -4.72
CA LEU A 95 -3.30 -26.70 -5.68
C LEU A 95 -2.08 -27.09 -6.53
N PRO A 96 -2.09 -28.29 -7.16
CA PRO A 96 -1.16 -28.65 -8.22
C PRO A 96 -1.17 -27.64 -9.37
N ASP A 97 -0.04 -27.50 -10.06
CA ASP A 97 0.10 -26.53 -11.15
C ASP A 97 -0.89 -26.77 -12.30
N GLU A 98 -1.22 -28.03 -12.58
CA GLU A 98 -2.21 -28.39 -13.60
C GLU A 98 -3.60 -27.78 -13.29
N ASP A 99 -4.04 -27.84 -12.03
CA ASP A 99 -5.32 -27.30 -11.59
C ASP A 99 -5.31 -25.76 -11.61
N LYS A 100 -4.19 -25.15 -11.22
CA LYS A 100 -4.01 -23.69 -11.30
C LYS A 100 -4.14 -23.19 -12.73
N GLU A 101 -3.56 -23.90 -13.70
CA GLU A 101 -3.63 -23.52 -15.11
C GLU A 101 -5.05 -23.60 -15.67
N VAL A 102 -5.85 -24.58 -15.23
CA VAL A 102 -7.28 -24.64 -15.60
C VAL A 102 -8.03 -23.42 -15.06
N ILE A 103 -7.79 -23.06 -13.80
CA ILE A 103 -8.48 -21.93 -13.14
C ILE A 103 -8.11 -20.60 -13.80
N LYS A 104 -6.84 -20.39 -14.15
CA LYS A 104 -6.39 -19.20 -14.90
C LYS A 104 -7.12 -19.07 -16.24
N LYS A 105 -7.20 -20.15 -17.02
CA LYS A 105 -7.91 -20.16 -18.32
C LYS A 105 -9.39 -19.81 -18.17
N LEU A 106 -10.05 -20.33 -17.13
CA LEU A 106 -11.45 -19.99 -16.85
C LEU A 106 -11.59 -18.49 -16.53
N LEU A 107 -10.74 -17.96 -15.65
CA LEU A 107 -10.75 -16.54 -15.29
C LEU A 107 -10.55 -15.66 -16.53
N ASP A 108 -9.57 -15.98 -17.38
CA ASP A 108 -9.31 -15.28 -18.64
C ASP A 108 -10.52 -15.30 -19.57
N ALA A 109 -11.22 -16.44 -19.68
CA ALA A 109 -12.42 -16.57 -20.50
C ALA A 109 -13.55 -15.65 -20.00
N PHE A 110 -13.76 -15.57 -18.68
CA PHE A 110 -14.77 -14.68 -18.09
C PHE A 110 -14.42 -13.19 -18.27
N LEU A 111 -13.15 -12.82 -18.10
CA LEU A 111 -12.68 -11.45 -18.29
C LEU A 111 -12.77 -11.00 -19.75
N THR A 112 -12.37 -11.86 -20.67
CA THR A 112 -12.45 -11.61 -22.12
C THR A 112 -13.90 -11.41 -22.56
N LYS A 113 -14.83 -12.26 -22.08
CA LYS A 113 -16.26 -12.12 -22.37
C LYS A 113 -16.81 -10.75 -21.94
N LYS A 114 -16.42 -10.27 -20.76
CA LYS A 114 -16.82 -8.95 -20.25
C LYS A 114 -16.32 -7.81 -21.16
N GLN A 115 -15.08 -7.90 -21.64
CA GLN A 115 -14.50 -6.91 -22.55
C GLN A 115 -15.24 -6.88 -23.90
N LEU A 116 -15.54 -8.05 -24.48
CA LEU A 116 -16.30 -8.14 -25.73
C LEU A 116 -17.72 -7.59 -25.60
N GLN A 117 -18.39 -7.86 -24.47
CA GLN A 117 -19.73 -7.30 -24.19
C GLN A 117 -19.72 -5.78 -24.00
N ALA A 118 -18.61 -5.21 -23.52
CA ALA A 118 -18.46 -3.77 -23.39
C ALA A 118 -18.19 -3.08 -24.73
N LEU A 119 -17.52 -3.75 -25.67
CA LEU A 119 -17.27 -3.25 -27.04
C LEU A 119 -18.49 -3.36 -27.97
N ALA A 120 -19.45 -4.24 -27.63
CA ALA A 120 -20.69 -4.43 -28.38
C ALA A 120 -21.82 -3.45 -27.96
N LYS A 121 -21.55 -2.50 -27.06
CA LYS A 121 -22.44 -1.41 -26.64
C LYS A 121 -21.95 -0.09 -27.21
#